data_AF-A0A6A6GSK6-F1
#
_entry.id   AF-A0A6A6GSK6-F1
#
_cell.length_a   1.000
_cell.length_b   1.000
_cell.length_c   1.000
_cell.angle_alpha   90.00
_cell.angle_beta   90.00
_cell.angle_gamma   90.00
#
_symmetry.space_group_name_H-M   'P 1'
#
loop_
_entity.id
_entity.type
_entity.pdbx_description
1 polymer ?
#
loop_
_entity_poly.entity_id
_entity_poly.type
_entity_poly.pdbx_seq_one_letter_code
_entity_poly.pdbx_strand_id
1 'polypeptide(L)'
;LFGPLATYYSAELNRWITKHHGLIHFSKRDFYPCFKKAWQAAFKELNIQSGWTKTGLNPFNPSIVLNKLRRPQSEQPSGAEELLPVKIRSYQHAKNLVNQALGPQRSSAAKQLTDSYLSLAAEVELLNHEIANLYETV
;
A
#
# COMPACT_ATOMS: atom_id res chain seq x y z
N LEU A 1 6.99 -8.57 -18.81
CA LEU A 1 7.78 -7.88 -19.84
C LEU A 1 8.59 -6.71 -19.28
N PHE A 2 7.98 -5.77 -18.55
CA PHE A 2 8.71 -4.63 -18.00
C PHE A 2 9.75 -4.99 -16.92
N GLY A 3 9.52 -6.03 -16.12
CA GLY A 3 10.53 -6.56 -15.19
C GLY A 3 11.82 -6.98 -15.93
N PRO A 4 11.75 -7.94 -16.86
CA PRO A 4 12.90 -8.29 -17.71
C PRO A 4 13.52 -7.09 -18.43
N LEU A 5 12.70 -6.16 -18.96
CA LEU A 5 13.20 -4.95 -19.61
C LEU A 5 14.06 -4.09 -18.67
N ALA A 6 13.61 -3.86 -17.44
CA ALA A 6 14.37 -3.14 -16.45
C ALA A 6 15.70 -3.85 -16.15
N THR A 7 15.68 -5.18 -15.97
CA THR A 7 16.88 -5.98 -15.73
C THR A 7 17.89 -5.88 -16.88
N TYR A 8 17.44 -6.09 -18.12
CA TYR A 8 18.33 -6.00 -19.28
C TYR A 8 18.83 -4.58 -19.52
N TYR A 9 17.99 -3.57 -19.27
CA TYR A 9 18.41 -2.17 -19.39
C TYR A 9 19.47 -1.81 -18.35
N SER A 10 19.29 -2.20 -17.09
CA SER A 10 20.32 -2.04 -16.06
C SER A 10 21.63 -2.75 -16.44
N ALA A 11 21.56 -3.94 -17.03
CA ALA A 11 22.74 -4.66 -17.51
C ALA A 11 23.46 -3.91 -18.66
N GLU A 12 22.72 -3.41 -19.66
CA GLU A 12 23.29 -2.63 -20.77
C GLU A 12 23.86 -1.29 -20.28
N LEU A 13 23.18 -0.63 -19.34
CA LEU A 13 23.66 0.61 -18.73
C LEU A 13 24.95 0.37 -17.95
N ASN A 14 25.02 -0.68 -17.13
CA ASN A 14 26.24 -1.06 -16.42
C ASN A 14 27.38 -1.33 -17.41
N ARG A 15 27.12 -2.08 -18.48
CA ARG A 15 28.11 -2.33 -19.54
C ARG A 15 28.59 -1.04 -20.20
N TRP A 16 27.70 -0.08 -20.44
CA TRP A 16 28.07 1.24 -20.97
C TRP A 16 28.95 2.01 -19.98
N ILE A 17 28.55 2.08 -18.71
CA ILE A 17 29.32 2.76 -17.65
C ILE A 17 30.72 2.14 -17.52
N THR A 18 30.82 0.82 -17.44
CA THR A 18 32.11 0.11 -17.35
C THR A 18 32.98 0.37 -18.57
N LYS A 19 32.42 0.34 -19.80
CA LYS A 19 33.16 0.63 -21.04
C LYS A 19 33.76 2.05 -21.03
N HIS A 20 33.07 3.00 -20.44
CA HIS A 20 33.50 4.40 -20.38
C HIS A 20 34.12 4.79 -19.03
N HIS A 21 34.41 3.81 -18.17
CA HIS A 21 34.94 4.01 -16.81
C HIS A 21 34.14 5.01 -15.96
N GLY A 22 32.86 5.26 -16.29
CA GLY A 22 32.05 6.30 -15.66
C GLY A 22 32.49 7.76 -15.91
N LEU A 23 33.43 7.99 -16.84
CA LEU A 23 34.01 9.31 -17.09
C LEU A 23 33.25 10.14 -18.12
N ILE A 24 32.40 9.49 -18.92
CA ILE A 24 31.62 10.13 -19.98
C ILE A 24 30.17 10.30 -19.52
N HIS A 25 29.60 11.48 -19.78
CA HIS A 25 28.20 11.77 -19.48
C HIS A 25 27.26 10.96 -20.40
N PHE A 26 26.26 10.32 -19.80
CA PHE A 26 25.26 9.54 -20.53
C PHE A 26 24.21 10.47 -21.15
N SER A 27 24.17 10.55 -22.48
CA SER A 27 23.27 11.44 -23.20
C SER A 27 22.04 10.71 -23.76
N LYS A 28 21.06 11.48 -24.27
CA LYS A 28 19.92 10.92 -25.01
C LYS A 28 20.34 10.14 -26.26
N ARG A 29 21.51 10.44 -26.85
CA ARG A 29 22.05 9.68 -28.00
C ARG A 29 22.50 8.28 -27.60
N ASP A 30 22.99 8.12 -26.36
CA ASP A 30 23.44 6.85 -25.79
C ASP A 30 22.27 6.00 -25.28
N PHE A 31 21.19 6.66 -24.88
CA PHE A 31 19.96 6.00 -24.42
C PHE A 31 19.41 5.01 -25.44
N TYR A 32 19.16 5.44 -26.68
CA TYR A 32 18.44 4.60 -27.64
C TYR A 32 19.18 3.29 -27.99
N PRO A 33 20.51 3.28 -28.25
CA PRO A 33 21.26 2.03 -28.43
C PRO A 33 21.20 1.09 -27.22
N CYS A 34 21.31 1.62 -25.99
CA CYS A 34 21.19 0.83 -24.77
C CYS A 34 19.77 0.23 -24.63
N PHE A 35 18.76 1.09 -24.77
CA PHE A 35 17.35 0.70 -24.70
C PHE A 35 17.00 -0.33 -25.77
N LYS A 36 17.41 -0.13 -27.01
CA LYS A 36 17.09 -1.03 -28.13
C LYS A 36 17.58 -2.44 -27.88
N LYS A 37 18.81 -2.61 -27.36
CA LYS A 37 19.35 -3.93 -27.01
C LYS A 37 18.58 -4.58 -25.87
N ALA A 38 18.31 -3.82 -24.82
CA ALA A 38 17.51 -4.29 -23.70
C ALA A 38 16.09 -4.69 -24.13
N TRP A 39 15.47 -3.91 -25.00
CA TRP A 39 14.15 -4.18 -25.57
C TRP A 39 14.13 -5.47 -26.39
N GLN A 40 15.12 -5.67 -27.27
CA GLN A 40 15.27 -6.90 -28.05
C GLN A 40 15.50 -8.13 -27.16
N ALA A 41 16.18 -7.98 -26.03
CA ALA A 41 16.37 -9.06 -25.06
C ALA A 41 15.09 -9.34 -24.25
N ALA A 42 14.36 -8.30 -23.85
CA ALA A 42 13.19 -8.40 -23.01
C ALA A 42 11.96 -8.91 -23.75
N PHE A 43 11.69 -8.39 -24.96
CA PHE A 43 10.51 -8.72 -25.77
C PHE A 43 10.74 -9.96 -26.64
N LYS A 44 11.36 -11.00 -26.06
CA LYS A 44 11.44 -12.33 -26.68
C LYS A 44 10.17 -13.12 -26.38
N GLU A 45 9.81 -14.01 -27.31
CA GLU A 45 8.65 -14.89 -27.18
C GLU A 45 8.61 -15.61 -25.83
N LEU A 46 9.74 -16.17 -25.38
CA LEU A 46 9.85 -16.86 -24.08
C LEU A 46 9.46 -15.97 -22.90
N ASN A 47 9.89 -14.70 -22.90
CA ASN A 47 9.57 -13.74 -21.83
C ASN A 47 8.11 -13.28 -21.88
N ILE A 48 7.54 -13.21 -23.09
CA ILE A 48 6.12 -12.95 -23.28
C ILE A 48 5.35 -14.12 -22.68
N GLN A 49 5.56 -15.34 -23.18
CA GLN A 49 4.91 -16.57 -22.71
C GLN A 49 5.01 -16.73 -21.19
N SER A 50 6.20 -16.55 -20.62
CA SER A 50 6.40 -16.56 -19.15
C SER A 50 5.50 -15.56 -18.42
N GLY A 51 5.31 -14.36 -18.97
CA GLY A 51 4.38 -13.36 -18.43
C GLY A 51 2.91 -13.81 -18.45
N TRP A 52 2.47 -14.44 -19.54
CA TRP A 52 1.12 -15.00 -19.65
C TRP A 52 0.92 -16.16 -18.68
N THR A 53 1.91 -17.05 -18.54
CA THR A 53 1.84 -18.17 -17.60
C THR A 53 1.84 -17.68 -16.15
N LYS A 54 2.66 -16.69 -15.80
CA LYS A 54 2.72 -16.12 -14.45
C LYS A 54 1.42 -15.41 -14.03
N THR A 55 0.65 -14.92 -14.99
CA THR A 55 -0.67 -14.31 -14.75
C THR A 55 -1.81 -15.32 -14.82
N GLY A 56 -1.54 -16.56 -15.25
CA GLY A 56 -2.57 -17.56 -15.49
C GLY A 56 -3.51 -17.19 -16.64
N LEU A 57 -3.04 -16.40 -17.60
CA LEU A 57 -3.82 -16.10 -18.81
C LEU A 57 -3.63 -17.20 -19.86
N ASN A 58 -2.40 -17.70 -20.01
CA ASN A 58 -2.08 -18.81 -20.89
C ASN A 58 -1.01 -19.74 -20.29
N PRO A 59 -1.34 -21.01 -19.98
CA PRO A 59 -2.70 -21.57 -19.98
C PRO A 59 -3.61 -20.86 -18.97
N PHE A 60 -4.92 -20.91 -19.20
CA PHE A 60 -5.89 -20.21 -18.34
C PHE A 60 -5.97 -20.85 -16.95
N ASN A 61 -5.57 -20.11 -15.92
CA ASN A 61 -5.58 -20.49 -14.52
C ASN A 61 -5.79 -19.24 -13.61
N PRO A 62 -7.03 -18.80 -13.41
CA PRO A 62 -7.34 -17.58 -12.66
C PRO A 62 -6.95 -17.65 -11.18
N SER A 63 -6.83 -18.87 -10.61
CA SER A 63 -6.45 -19.09 -9.22
C SER A 63 -5.12 -18.44 -8.84
N ILE A 64 -4.18 -18.31 -9.79
CA ILE A 64 -2.87 -17.68 -9.56
C ILE A 64 -3.01 -16.22 -9.09
N VAL A 65 -4.00 -15.50 -9.62
CA VAL A 65 -4.27 -14.10 -9.25
C VAL A 65 -5.26 -14.06 -8.09
N LEU A 66 -6.34 -14.84 -8.16
CA LEU A 66 -7.41 -14.84 -7.15
C LEU A 66 -6.90 -15.23 -5.75
N ASN A 67 -5.98 -16.20 -5.64
CA ASN A 67 -5.42 -16.61 -4.36
C ASN A 67 -4.61 -15.48 -3.69
N LYS A 68 -3.99 -14.59 -4.47
CA LYS A 68 -3.25 -13.43 -3.94
C LYS A 68 -4.19 -12.30 -3.49
N LEU A 69 -5.36 -12.20 -4.11
CA LEU A 69 -6.39 -11.23 -3.78
C LEU A 69 -7.29 -11.70 -2.63
N ARG A 70 -7.24 -12.99 -2.29
CA ARG A 70 -7.96 -13.52 -1.13
C ARG A 70 -7.38 -12.88 0.12
N ARG A 71 -8.11 -11.89 0.65
CA ARG A 71 -7.87 -11.35 1.97
C ARG A 71 -7.91 -12.53 2.95
N PRO A 72 -7.02 -12.62 3.95
CA PRO A 72 -7.27 -13.52 5.08
C PRO A 72 -8.70 -13.23 5.51
N GLN A 73 -9.56 -14.25 5.53
CA GLN A 73 -10.79 -14.10 6.29
C GLN A 73 -10.29 -13.77 7.68
N SER A 74 -10.54 -12.54 8.15
CA SER A 74 -10.43 -12.28 9.56
C SER A 74 -11.27 -13.38 10.19
N GLU A 75 -10.62 -14.30 10.88
CA GLU A 75 -11.28 -15.10 11.89
C GLU A 75 -12.07 -14.06 12.68
N GLN A 76 -13.40 -14.05 12.52
CA GLN A 76 -14.23 -13.35 13.50
C GLN A 76 -13.78 -13.95 14.82
N PRO A 77 -13.23 -13.17 15.76
CA PRO A 77 -13.01 -13.70 17.09
C PRO A 77 -14.40 -14.04 17.62
N SER A 78 -14.77 -15.32 17.49
CA SER A 78 -15.81 -15.95 18.27
C SER A 78 -15.21 -16.16 19.66
N GLY A 79 -15.01 -15.05 20.35
CA GLY A 79 -14.52 -14.97 21.70
C GLY A 79 -15.13 -13.71 22.26
N ALA A 80 -16.08 -13.88 23.17
CA ALA A 80 -16.50 -12.82 24.05
C ALA A 80 -15.28 -12.40 24.90
N GLU A 81 -14.44 -11.53 24.34
CA GLU A 81 -13.46 -10.80 25.13
C GLU A 81 -14.25 -9.83 26.02
N GLU A 82 -14.13 -10.00 27.32
CA GLU A 82 -14.62 -9.05 28.30
C GLU A 82 -14.18 -7.64 27.87
N LEU A 83 -15.16 -6.79 27.59
CA LEU A 83 -14.97 -5.40 27.19
C LEU A 83 -14.37 -4.62 28.37
N LEU A 84 -13.05 -4.68 28.51
CA LEU A 84 -12.33 -3.78 29.39
C LEU A 84 -12.57 -2.35 28.89
N PRO A 85 -12.85 -1.38 29.79
CA PRO A 85 -13.03 0.01 29.39
C PRO A 85 -11.75 0.52 28.74
N VAL A 86 -11.79 0.71 27.43
CA VAL A 86 -10.68 1.25 26.67
C VAL A 86 -10.51 2.71 27.09
N LYS A 87 -9.40 3.02 27.77
CA LYS A 87 -9.07 4.41 28.09
C LYS A 87 -8.73 5.16 26.81
N ILE A 88 -9.60 6.06 26.41
CA ILE A 88 -9.43 6.89 25.21
C ILE A 88 -8.65 8.13 25.60
N ARG A 89 -7.53 8.33 24.91
CA ARG A 89 -6.56 9.38 25.24
C ARG A 89 -6.73 10.64 24.37
N SER A 90 -7.31 10.50 23.18
CA SER A 90 -7.52 11.60 22.24
C SER A 90 -8.54 11.20 21.17
N TYR A 91 -9.08 12.20 20.46
CA TYR A 91 -9.94 12.00 19.29
C TYR A 91 -9.31 11.06 18.25
N GLN A 92 -8.02 11.23 17.94
CA GLN A 92 -7.31 10.42 16.93
C GLN A 92 -7.25 8.94 17.33
N HIS A 93 -7.06 8.67 18.63
CA HIS A 93 -7.04 7.30 19.15
C HIS A 93 -8.41 6.63 19.00
N ALA A 94 -9.49 7.34 19.35
CA ALA A 94 -10.86 6.86 19.16
C ALA A 94 -11.17 6.56 17.69
N LYS A 95 -10.82 7.48 16.79
CA LYS A 95 -11.03 7.33 15.34
C LYS A 95 -10.33 6.09 14.78
N ASN A 96 -9.09 5.85 15.20
CA ASN A 96 -8.33 4.69 14.75
C ASN A 96 -8.92 3.37 15.25
N LEU A 97 -9.34 3.31 16.52
CA LEU A 97 -10.00 2.13 17.09
C LEU A 97 -11.31 1.79 16.39
N VAL A 98 -12.14 2.80 16.14
CA VAL A 98 -13.41 2.60 15.42
C VAL A 98 -13.16 2.12 13.98
N ASN A 99 -12.13 2.65 13.33
CA ASN A 99 -11.75 2.21 11.99
C ASN A 99 -11.24 0.77 11.96
N GLN A 100 -10.52 0.34 13.00
CA GLN A 100 -10.03 -1.03 13.15
C GLN A 100 -11.18 -2.01 13.42
N ALA A 101 -12.14 -1.65 14.26
CA ALA A 101 -13.25 -2.53 14.65
C ALA A 101 -14.32 -2.70 13.55
N LEU A 102 -14.66 -1.64 12.82
CA LEU A 102 -15.82 -1.65 11.90
C LEU A 102 -15.48 -2.07 10.45
N GLY A 103 -14.20 -2.14 10.09
CA GLY A 103 -13.78 -2.50 8.74
C GLY A 103 -14.39 -1.63 7.61
N PRO A 104 -14.29 -2.07 6.33
CA PRO A 104 -14.73 -1.31 5.16
C PRO A 104 -16.22 -1.46 4.78
N GLN A 105 -16.93 -2.47 5.29
CA GLN A 105 -18.38 -2.66 5.05
C GLN A 105 -19.16 -2.20 6.29
N ARG A 106 -19.76 -1.01 6.23
CA ARG A 106 -20.50 -0.43 7.37
C ARG A 106 -21.97 -0.20 7.01
N SER A 107 -22.89 -0.56 7.91
CA SER A 107 -24.29 -0.16 7.86
C SER A 107 -24.41 1.36 8.08
N SER A 108 -25.48 2.00 7.58
CA SER A 108 -25.68 3.45 7.77
C SER A 108 -25.83 3.82 9.25
N ALA A 109 -26.45 2.96 10.05
CA ALA A 109 -26.58 3.12 11.49
C ALA A 109 -25.21 3.14 12.21
N ALA A 110 -24.28 2.27 11.80
CA ALA A 110 -22.93 2.25 12.37
C ALA A 110 -22.14 3.54 12.04
N LYS A 111 -22.39 4.13 10.86
CA LYS A 111 -21.80 5.43 10.50
C LYS A 111 -22.34 6.56 11.37
N GLN A 112 -23.66 6.65 11.51
CA GLN A 112 -24.30 7.68 12.34
C GLN A 112 -23.81 7.63 13.79
N LEU A 113 -23.74 6.44 14.39
CA LEU A 113 -23.22 6.29 15.76
C LEU A 113 -21.74 6.67 15.86
N THR A 114 -20.93 6.30 14.87
CA THR A 114 -19.52 6.69 14.83
C THR A 114 -19.36 8.21 14.77
N ASP A 115 -20.14 8.86 13.90
CA ASP A 115 -20.06 10.31 13.70
C ASP A 115 -20.48 11.07 14.97
N SER A 116 -21.58 10.65 15.63
CA SER A 116 -22.01 11.22 16.91
C SER A 116 -20.97 11.01 18.01
N TYR A 117 -20.38 9.82 18.09
CA TYR A 117 -19.36 9.49 19.08
C TYR A 117 -18.08 10.32 18.91
N LEU A 118 -17.62 10.46 17.66
CA LEU A 118 -16.47 11.27 17.31
C LEU A 118 -16.69 12.76 17.60
N SER A 119 -17.91 13.27 17.38
CA SER A 119 -18.29 14.64 17.73
C SER A 119 -18.20 14.86 19.25
N LEU A 120 -18.77 13.94 20.05
CA LEU A 120 -18.72 14.04 21.51
C LEU A 120 -17.28 13.96 22.05
N ALA A 121 -16.44 13.10 21.47
CA ALA A 121 -15.03 13.00 21.87
C ALA A 121 -14.26 14.31 21.64
N ALA A 122 -14.53 15.02 20.55
CA ALA A 122 -13.92 16.31 20.26
C ALA A 122 -14.37 17.39 21.25
N GLU A 123 -15.65 17.41 21.61
CA GLU A 123 -16.20 18.34 22.60
C GLU A 123 -15.57 18.14 23.98
N VAL A 124 -15.42 16.89 24.42
CA VAL A 124 -14.73 16.57 25.68
C VAL A 124 -13.27 17.02 25.66
N GLU A 125 -12.57 16.88 24.53
CA GLU A 125 -11.19 17.35 24.39
C GLU A 125 -11.10 18.89 24.51
N LEU A 126 -12.02 19.62 23.89
CA LEU A 126 -12.10 21.09 24.00
C LEU A 126 -12.37 21.55 25.44
N LEU A 127 -13.34 20.93 26.12
CA LEU A 127 -13.66 21.27 27.51
C LEU A 127 -12.49 21.02 28.45
N ASN A 128 -11.75 19.93 28.26
CA ASN A 128 -10.56 19.66 29.05
C ASN A 128 -9.47 20.71 28.83
N HIS A 129 -9.29 21.19 27.60
CA HIS A 129 -8.37 22.29 27.30
C HIS A 129 -8.81 23.62 27.93
N GLU A 130 -10.11 23.93 27.91
CA GLU A 130 -10.64 25.13 28.57
C GLU A 130 -10.42 25.10 30.08
N ILE A 131 -10.74 23.96 30.73
CA ILE A 131 -10.49 23.76 32.16
C ILE A 131 -9.00 23.93 32.50
N ALA A 132 -8.11 23.35 31.70
CA ALA A 132 -6.66 23.48 31.91
C ALA A 132 -6.20 24.95 31.82
N ASN A 133 -6.67 25.69 30.82
CA ASN A 133 -6.36 27.11 30.67
C ASN A 133 -6.85 27.94 31.86
N LEU A 134 -8.04 27.65 32.38
CA LEU A 134 -8.60 28.35 33.54
C LEU A 134 -7.74 28.14 34.80
N TYR A 135 -7.20 26.94 35.01
CA TYR A 135 -6.30 26.66 36.12
C TYR A 135 -4.91 27.31 35.98
N GLU A 136 -4.41 27.54 34.76
CA GLU A 136 -3.13 28.22 34.54
C GLU A 136 -3.20 29.75 34.73
N THR A 137 -4.41 30.33 34.70
CA THR A 137 -4.62 31.78 34.85
C THR A 137 -4.85 32.28 36.28
N VAL A 138 -4.83 31.39 37.29
CA VAL A 138 -5.00 31.69 38.72
C VAL A 138 -3.67 31.51 39.45
#